data_AF-A0A970TBY3-F1
#
_entry.id   AF-A0A970TBY3-F1
#
_cell.length_a   1.000
_cell.length_b   1.000
_cell.length_c   1.000
_cell.angle_alpha   90.00
_cell.angle_beta   90.00
_cell.angle_gamma   90.00
#
_symmetry.space_group_name_H-M   'P 1'
#
loop_
_entity.id
_entity.type
_entity.pdbx_description
1 polymer ?
#
loop_
_entity_poly.entity_id
_entity_poly.type
_entity_poly.pdbx_seq_one_letter_code
_entity_poly.pdbx_strand_id
1 'polypeptide(L)'
;MSMSHAMKTAATVSLALALTATLCFATEDLVIDDFEYPSAEAAQAVWLPSERSQPAGILERDGGTALRLNADFTGDLSRAVYDRSVDLDLSRWGRLSLDVYVDQPGLFRGMTIYFRSGGGWYGASVPMGRQGWNSVNLTRSSFRTEDSPGPWSEIDTIRLSAWRGSDETGFCAVDNLMAHREPYALVIGSHTMNKGGAEAKGVQSVADTVSNLLAEAGILTSTIGDEDVEAGFLSDYEFAVFPYNPDMTEEEVAAIREYVAGGGR
;
A
#
# COMPACT_ATOMS: atom_id res chain seq x y z
N MET A 1 -46.63 38.77 -54.02
CA MET A 1 -45.56 38.12 -54.79
C MET A 1 -44.46 37.71 -53.83
N SER A 2 -43.97 36.49 -54.03
CA SER A 2 -43.01 35.68 -53.26
C SER A 2 -41.76 36.37 -52.69
N MET A 3 -41.34 35.93 -51.50
CA MET A 3 -40.02 35.38 -51.10
C MET A 3 -39.87 35.53 -49.57
N SER A 4 -39.95 34.51 -48.69
CA SER A 4 -39.21 33.25 -48.53
C SER A 4 -37.72 33.42 -48.17
N HIS A 5 -37.33 32.77 -47.05
CA HIS A 5 -36.00 32.67 -46.37
C HIS A 5 -35.79 33.74 -45.27
N ALA A 6 -35.39 33.45 -44.01
CA ALA A 6 -34.67 32.29 -43.50
C ALA A 6 -34.78 32.11 -41.96
N MET A 7 -34.72 30.84 -41.54
CA MET A 7 -33.90 30.30 -40.42
C MET A 7 -34.39 30.53 -38.97
N LYS A 8 -35.13 29.58 -38.36
CA LYS A 8 -34.69 28.36 -37.63
C LYS A 8 -33.93 28.63 -36.30
N THR A 9 -34.69 28.48 -35.21
CA THR A 9 -34.36 27.72 -33.98
C THR A 9 -32.94 27.86 -33.42
N ALA A 10 -32.77 28.70 -32.40
CA ALA A 10 -31.66 28.61 -31.45
C ALA A 10 -32.01 27.54 -30.40
N ALA A 11 -31.40 26.36 -30.52
CA ALA A 11 -31.42 25.33 -29.49
C ALA A 11 -30.21 25.51 -28.57
N THR A 12 -30.49 25.50 -27.27
CA THR A 12 -29.57 25.52 -26.14
C THR A 12 -28.51 24.42 -26.26
N VAL A 13 -27.24 24.75 -26.06
CA VAL A 13 -26.19 23.77 -25.70
C VAL A 13 -25.50 24.28 -24.44
N SER A 14 -26.02 23.88 -23.28
CA SER A 14 -25.29 23.92 -22.01
C SER A 14 -24.42 22.66 -21.97
N LEU A 15 -23.11 22.83 -22.21
CA LEU A 15 -22.12 21.77 -22.08
C LEU A 15 -21.87 21.54 -20.59
N ALA A 16 -22.51 20.52 -20.02
CA ALA A 16 -22.16 20.00 -18.70
C ALA A 16 -20.89 19.16 -18.85
N LEU A 17 -19.75 19.71 -18.46
CA LEU A 17 -18.51 18.97 -18.30
C LEU A 17 -18.59 18.20 -16.97
N ALA A 18 -19.16 17.01 -17.01
CA ALA A 18 -19.04 16.07 -15.90
C ALA A 18 -17.60 15.56 -15.89
N LEU A 19 -16.78 16.05 -14.95
CA LEU A 19 -15.57 15.35 -14.52
C LEU A 19 -16.03 14.03 -13.88
N THR A 20 -16.17 12.98 -14.68
CA THR A 20 -16.00 11.63 -14.16
C THR A 20 -14.53 11.52 -13.80
N ALA A 21 -14.21 11.70 -12.51
CA ALA A 21 -13.00 11.14 -11.95
C ALA A 21 -13.13 9.64 -12.13
N THR A 22 -12.53 9.11 -13.19
CA THR A 22 -12.33 7.67 -13.33
C THR A 22 -11.39 7.32 -12.20
N LEU A 23 -11.93 6.80 -11.09
CA LEU A 23 -11.12 6.08 -10.12
C LEU A 23 -10.44 4.98 -10.92
N CYS A 24 -9.12 5.09 -11.12
CA CYS A 24 -8.37 4.02 -11.74
C CYS A 24 -8.46 2.83 -10.79
N PHE A 25 -9.21 1.81 -11.21
CA PHE A 25 -9.19 0.53 -10.52
C PHE A 25 -7.84 -0.14 -10.83
N ALA A 26 -7.31 -0.84 -9.83
CA ALA A 26 -6.18 -1.73 -10.06
C ALA A 26 -6.50 -2.68 -11.22
N THR A 27 -5.49 -2.97 -12.04
CA THR A 27 -5.65 -3.89 -13.16
C THR A 27 -5.69 -5.33 -12.66
N GLU A 28 -4.97 -5.62 -11.57
CA GLU A 28 -4.94 -6.92 -10.91
C GLU A 28 -4.92 -6.74 -9.39
N ASP A 29 -5.55 -7.68 -8.69
CA ASP A 29 -5.61 -7.74 -7.23
C ASP A 29 -5.12 -9.12 -6.72
N LEU A 30 -4.40 -9.10 -5.60
CA LEU A 30 -4.02 -10.28 -4.83
C LEU A 30 -4.59 -10.17 -3.43
N VAL A 31 -5.43 -11.14 -3.04
CA VAL A 31 -5.84 -11.30 -1.65
C VAL A 31 -4.70 -11.97 -0.89
N ILE A 32 -4.08 -11.23 0.03
CA ILE A 32 -3.05 -11.78 0.93
C ILE A 32 -3.73 -12.48 2.13
N ASP A 33 -4.73 -11.81 2.71
CA ASP A 33 -5.59 -12.35 3.75
C ASP A 33 -6.94 -11.61 3.73
N ASP A 34 -8.04 -12.33 3.59
CA ASP A 34 -9.39 -11.78 3.76
C ASP A 34 -9.83 -11.82 5.23
N PHE A 35 -9.07 -12.50 6.09
CA PHE A 35 -9.32 -12.71 7.52
C PHE A 35 -10.64 -13.39 7.86
N GLU A 36 -11.23 -14.13 6.90
CA GLU A 36 -12.49 -14.86 7.05
C GLU A 36 -12.30 -16.22 7.75
N TYR A 37 -11.63 -16.20 8.91
CA TYR A 37 -11.37 -17.40 9.70
C TYR A 37 -12.65 -17.90 10.39
N PRO A 38 -12.91 -19.24 10.39
CA PRO A 38 -14.14 -19.80 10.95
C PRO A 38 -14.16 -19.85 12.49
N SER A 39 -13.01 -19.65 13.14
CA SER A 39 -12.90 -19.60 14.61
C SER A 39 -11.61 -18.91 15.05
N ALA A 40 -11.54 -18.56 16.34
CA ALA A 40 -10.34 -17.98 16.94
C ALA A 40 -9.15 -18.96 16.88
N GLU A 41 -9.39 -20.26 17.04
CA GLU A 41 -8.34 -21.29 16.95
C GLU A 41 -7.77 -21.37 15.53
N ALA A 42 -8.61 -21.22 14.50
CA ALA A 42 -8.15 -21.19 13.10
C ALA A 42 -7.30 -19.94 12.83
N ALA A 43 -7.73 -18.76 13.30
CA ALA A 43 -6.95 -17.53 13.19
C ALA A 43 -5.60 -17.64 13.94
N GLN A 44 -5.61 -18.17 15.17
CA GLN A 44 -4.41 -18.35 16.00
C GLN A 44 -3.43 -19.40 15.44
N ALA A 45 -3.89 -20.34 14.62
CA ALA A 45 -3.01 -21.29 13.93
C ALA A 45 -2.18 -20.62 12.82
N VAL A 46 -2.62 -19.46 12.31
CA VAL A 46 -1.99 -18.74 11.20
C VAL A 46 -1.30 -17.46 11.68
N TRP A 47 -1.93 -16.71 12.58
CA TRP A 47 -1.43 -15.47 13.17
C TRP A 47 -0.95 -15.72 14.60
N LEU A 48 0.36 -15.94 14.73
CA LEU A 48 1.00 -16.30 15.99
C LEU A 48 1.34 -15.04 16.80
N PRO A 49 0.91 -14.94 18.07
CA PRO A 49 1.29 -13.83 18.92
C PRO A 49 2.79 -13.85 19.22
N SER A 50 3.39 -12.67 19.26
CA SER A 50 4.79 -12.45 19.64
C SER A 50 4.92 -11.40 20.73
N GLU A 51 6.10 -11.24 21.33
CA GLU A 51 6.39 -10.19 22.34
C GLU A 51 5.45 -10.18 23.56
N ARG A 52 4.95 -11.36 23.96
CA ARG A 52 3.97 -11.56 25.05
C ARG A 52 2.57 -11.02 24.73
N SER A 53 2.26 -10.82 23.44
CA SER A 53 0.91 -10.47 22.99
C SER A 53 -0.09 -11.55 23.36
N GLN A 54 -1.32 -11.15 23.61
CA GLN A 54 -2.42 -12.09 23.82
C GLN A 54 -2.73 -12.83 22.51
N PRO A 55 -3.35 -14.02 22.56
CA PRO A 55 -3.80 -14.70 21.35
C PRO A 55 -4.74 -13.84 20.52
N ALA A 56 -4.66 -13.95 19.20
CA ALA A 56 -5.58 -13.26 18.30
C ALA A 56 -7.01 -13.77 18.51
N GLY A 57 -7.99 -12.90 18.29
CA GLY A 57 -9.41 -13.26 18.36
C GLY A 57 -10.10 -13.13 17.01
N ILE A 58 -11.41 -13.32 17.04
CA ILE A 58 -12.32 -13.01 15.93
C ILE A 58 -13.19 -11.83 16.32
N LEU A 59 -13.41 -10.92 15.37
CA LEU A 59 -14.46 -9.93 15.40
C LEU A 59 -15.51 -10.32 14.34
N GLU A 60 -16.74 -10.58 14.78
CA GLU A 60 -17.87 -10.78 13.87
C GLU A 60 -18.31 -9.45 13.25
N ARG A 61 -18.65 -9.46 11.97
CA ARG A 61 -19.16 -8.30 11.23
C ARG A 61 -20.25 -8.71 10.23
N ASP A 62 -20.99 -7.73 9.72
CA ASP A 62 -21.93 -7.98 8.63
C ASP A 62 -21.18 -8.51 7.40
N GLY A 63 -21.43 -9.76 7.04
CA GLY A 63 -20.85 -10.40 5.86
C GLY A 63 -19.59 -11.24 6.11
N GLY A 64 -19.10 -11.36 7.35
CA GLY A 64 -17.91 -12.17 7.61
C GLY A 64 -17.28 -11.99 8.98
N THR A 65 -16.01 -12.36 9.08
CA THR A 65 -15.17 -12.21 10.27
C THR A 65 -13.95 -11.33 9.96
N ALA A 66 -13.30 -10.86 11.02
CA ALA A 66 -12.06 -10.11 10.97
C ALA A 66 -11.10 -10.56 12.07
N LEU A 67 -9.80 -10.33 11.87
CA LEU A 67 -8.79 -10.68 12.85
C LEU A 67 -8.72 -9.63 13.96
N ARG A 68 -9.07 -10.04 15.18
CA ARG A 68 -8.99 -9.18 16.36
C ARG A 68 -7.60 -9.23 16.99
N LEU A 69 -6.95 -8.08 17.07
CA LEU A 69 -5.66 -7.89 17.73
C LEU A 69 -5.91 -7.46 19.18
N ASN A 70 -5.89 -8.43 20.09
CA ASN A 70 -6.09 -8.18 21.51
C ASN A 70 -4.86 -7.49 22.13
N ALA A 71 -5.10 -6.55 23.04
CA ALA A 71 -4.06 -5.84 23.75
C ALA A 71 -4.44 -5.60 25.21
N ASP A 72 -3.48 -5.86 26.11
CA ASP A 72 -3.52 -5.44 27.49
C ASP A 72 -2.32 -4.54 27.77
N PHE A 73 -2.56 -3.22 27.73
CA PHE A 73 -1.52 -2.21 27.98
C PHE A 73 -1.48 -1.73 29.43
N THR A 74 -2.19 -2.38 30.35
CA THR A 74 -2.13 -2.04 31.78
C THR A 74 -0.78 -2.38 32.42
N GLY A 75 -0.02 -3.29 31.82
CA GLY A 75 1.35 -3.66 32.21
C GLY A 75 2.44 -3.01 31.35
N ASP A 76 3.53 -3.74 31.12
CA ASP A 76 4.71 -3.25 30.36
C ASP A 76 4.66 -3.58 28.85
N LEU A 77 3.50 -4.01 28.34
CA LEU A 77 3.36 -4.29 26.91
C LEU A 77 3.42 -2.97 26.12
N SER A 78 4.30 -2.89 25.12
CA SER A 78 4.47 -1.70 24.28
C SER A 78 3.69 -1.77 22.96
N ARG A 79 3.39 -2.99 22.51
CA ARG A 79 2.61 -3.29 21.31
C ARG A 79 2.02 -4.69 21.36
N ALA A 80 0.89 -4.89 20.70
CA ALA A 80 0.37 -6.21 20.37
C ALA A 80 0.91 -6.61 18.98
N VAL A 81 1.53 -7.78 18.89
CA VAL A 81 2.34 -8.25 17.75
C VAL A 81 1.89 -9.62 17.33
N TYR A 82 1.63 -9.77 16.04
CA TYR A 82 1.15 -11.00 15.44
C TYR A 82 1.90 -11.26 14.13
N ASP A 83 2.48 -12.45 14.02
CA ASP A 83 3.28 -12.88 12.88
C ASP A 83 2.54 -13.97 12.10
N ARG A 84 2.59 -13.89 10.78
CA ARG A 84 2.13 -14.94 9.87
C ARG A 84 3.26 -15.32 8.93
N SER A 85 3.61 -16.60 8.91
CA SER A 85 4.52 -17.15 7.89
C SER A 85 3.81 -17.20 6.54
N VAL A 86 4.50 -16.76 5.49
CA VAL A 86 3.98 -16.72 4.12
C VAL A 86 5.09 -17.12 3.14
N ASP A 87 4.72 -17.28 1.87
CA ASP A 87 5.65 -17.42 0.75
C ASP A 87 5.05 -16.58 -0.39
N LEU A 88 5.46 -15.31 -0.46
CA LEU A 88 4.86 -14.31 -1.34
C LEU A 88 5.90 -13.63 -2.21
N ASP A 89 5.64 -13.64 -3.51
CA ASP A 89 6.26 -12.74 -4.46
C ASP A 89 5.43 -11.46 -4.56
N LEU A 90 5.86 -10.41 -3.84
CA LEU A 90 5.24 -9.10 -3.90
C LEU A 90 5.88 -8.18 -4.95
N SER A 91 6.86 -8.64 -5.75
CA SER A 91 7.68 -7.82 -6.66
C SER A 91 6.91 -7.08 -7.77
N ARG A 92 5.71 -7.54 -8.13
CA ARG A 92 4.82 -6.88 -9.11
C ARG A 92 3.67 -6.07 -8.48
N TRP A 93 3.57 -6.07 -7.15
CA TRP A 93 2.49 -5.43 -6.41
C TRP A 93 3.00 -4.15 -5.75
N GLY A 94 2.56 -3.01 -6.27
CA GLY A 94 3.12 -1.71 -5.88
C GLY A 94 2.29 -0.91 -4.88
N ARG A 95 1.05 -1.33 -4.62
CA ARG A 95 0.15 -0.77 -3.60
C ARG A 95 -0.44 -1.90 -2.77
N LEU A 96 -0.64 -1.65 -1.48
CA LEU A 96 -1.32 -2.51 -0.53
C LEU A 96 -2.52 -1.77 0.05
N SER A 97 -3.59 -2.49 0.37
CA SER A 97 -4.69 -1.99 1.19
C SER A 97 -4.90 -2.84 2.42
N LEU A 98 -5.38 -2.21 3.48
CA LEU A 98 -5.80 -2.89 4.71
C LEU A 98 -6.95 -2.12 5.34
N ASP A 99 -7.99 -2.84 5.76
CA ASP A 99 -9.06 -2.28 6.57
C ASP A 99 -8.73 -2.44 8.06
N VAL A 100 -8.92 -1.37 8.83
CA VAL A 100 -8.67 -1.36 10.28
C VAL A 100 -9.90 -0.88 11.03
N TYR A 101 -10.34 -1.69 11.98
CA TYR A 101 -11.38 -1.35 12.94
C TYR A 101 -10.77 -0.76 14.22
N VAL A 102 -11.25 0.43 14.58
CA VAL A 102 -10.89 1.11 15.83
C VAL A 102 -12.10 1.07 16.78
N ASP A 103 -12.00 0.29 17.86
CA ASP A 103 -13.04 0.24 18.90
C ASP A 103 -13.00 1.49 19.79
N GLN A 104 -11.79 1.81 20.27
CA GLN A 104 -11.52 2.86 21.25
C GLN A 104 -10.43 3.81 20.71
N PRO A 105 -10.80 4.99 20.21
CA PRO A 105 -9.83 5.98 19.75
C PRO A 105 -8.84 6.33 20.87
N GLY A 106 -7.54 6.32 20.56
CA GLY A 106 -6.47 6.63 21.51
C GLY A 106 -5.88 5.41 22.25
N LEU A 107 -6.59 4.29 22.32
CA LEU A 107 -6.04 3.04 22.88
C LEU A 107 -4.78 2.60 22.13
N PHE A 108 -4.84 2.68 20.80
CA PHE A 108 -3.71 2.47 19.91
C PHE A 108 -3.30 3.80 19.29
N ARG A 109 -2.02 4.15 19.39
CA ARG A 109 -1.48 5.38 18.75
C ARG A 109 -1.23 5.21 17.25
N GLY A 110 -1.21 3.98 16.77
CA GLY A 110 -0.81 3.59 15.43
C GLY A 110 -0.63 2.09 15.34
N MET A 111 -0.60 1.56 14.13
CA MET A 111 -0.13 0.21 13.84
C MET A 111 1.03 0.29 12.85
N THR A 112 1.90 -0.70 12.84
CA THR A 112 2.86 -0.91 11.76
C THR A 112 2.59 -2.27 11.15
N ILE A 113 2.47 -2.31 9.82
CA ILE A 113 2.54 -3.57 9.07
C ILE A 113 3.97 -3.75 8.57
N TYR A 114 4.49 -4.95 8.73
CA TYR A 114 5.81 -5.31 8.26
C TYR A 114 5.77 -6.51 7.32
N PHE A 115 6.66 -6.51 6.34
CA PHE A 115 6.97 -7.65 5.48
C PHE A 115 8.44 -7.99 5.65
N ARG A 116 8.75 -9.19 6.15
CA ARG A 116 10.12 -9.68 6.24
C ARG A 116 10.53 -10.22 4.88
N SER A 117 11.76 -9.91 4.50
CA SER A 117 12.45 -10.54 3.40
C SER A 117 13.91 -10.75 3.78
N GLY A 118 14.42 -11.97 3.63
CA GLY A 118 15.79 -12.31 4.00
C GLY A 118 16.15 -11.89 5.43
N GLY A 119 17.13 -10.99 5.56
CA GLY A 119 17.69 -10.56 6.85
C GLY A 119 17.04 -9.32 7.49
N GLY A 120 15.95 -8.79 6.93
CA GLY A 120 15.35 -7.54 7.42
C GLY A 120 13.88 -7.37 7.07
N TRP A 121 13.37 -6.16 7.29
CA TRP A 121 11.94 -5.86 7.18
C TRP A 121 11.66 -4.60 6.36
N TYR A 122 10.57 -4.63 5.61
CA TYR A 122 9.89 -3.45 5.12
C TYR A 122 8.77 -3.10 6.09
N GLY A 123 8.81 -1.95 6.77
CA GLY A 123 7.78 -1.51 7.71
C GLY A 123 7.06 -0.24 7.26
N ALA A 124 5.73 -0.23 7.29
CA ALA A 124 4.90 0.95 6.99
C ALA A 124 3.93 1.25 8.12
N SER A 125 3.78 2.55 8.42
CA SER A 125 2.81 3.02 9.42
C SER A 125 1.39 2.94 8.87
N VAL A 126 0.50 2.33 9.65
CA VAL A 126 -0.93 2.26 9.42
C VAL A 126 -1.61 3.22 10.40
N PRO A 127 -2.16 4.35 9.93
CA PRO A 127 -2.82 5.31 10.81
C PRO A 127 -4.09 4.70 11.42
N MET A 128 -4.28 4.89 12.73
CA MET A 128 -5.56 4.60 13.38
C MET A 128 -6.51 5.76 13.10
N GLY A 129 -7.54 5.51 12.31
CA GLY A 129 -8.50 6.52 11.89
C GLY A 129 -9.53 6.84 12.97
N ARG A 130 -10.75 7.17 12.54
CA ARG A 130 -11.89 7.38 13.43
C ARG A 130 -12.37 6.04 14.01
N GLN A 131 -13.20 6.11 15.05
CA GLN A 131 -13.90 4.93 15.55
C GLN A 131 -14.65 4.21 14.41
N GLY A 132 -14.63 2.88 14.42
CA GLY A 132 -15.18 2.02 13.36
C GLY A 132 -14.14 1.62 12.31
N TRP A 133 -14.64 1.19 11.15
CA TRP A 133 -13.81 0.73 10.02
C TRP A 133 -13.20 1.90 9.24
N ASN A 134 -11.92 1.75 8.91
CA ASN A 134 -11.15 2.68 8.10
C ASN A 134 -10.33 1.90 7.07
N SER A 135 -10.42 2.26 5.80
CA SER A 135 -9.57 1.71 4.75
C SER A 135 -8.27 2.50 4.64
N VAL A 136 -7.15 1.79 4.64
CA VAL A 136 -5.81 2.36 4.52
C VAL A 136 -5.18 1.88 3.23
N ASN A 137 -4.57 2.79 2.48
CA ASN A 137 -3.76 2.50 1.30
C ASN A 137 -2.30 2.81 1.59
N LEU A 138 -1.41 1.88 1.23
CA LEU A 138 0.04 1.99 1.41
C LEU A 138 0.72 1.72 0.08
N THR A 139 1.59 2.60 -0.37
CA THR A 139 2.49 2.36 -1.52
C THR A 139 3.79 1.74 -1.03
N ARG A 140 4.61 1.11 -1.88
CA ARG A 140 5.96 0.67 -1.43
C ARG A 140 6.81 1.84 -0.92
N SER A 141 6.62 3.06 -1.42
CA SER A 141 7.30 4.25 -0.90
C SER A 141 6.95 4.54 0.57
N SER A 142 5.81 4.06 1.06
CA SER A 142 5.42 4.18 2.48
C SER A 142 6.25 3.29 3.40
N PHE A 143 6.95 2.29 2.85
CA PHE A 143 7.74 1.34 3.62
C PHE A 143 9.15 1.88 3.87
N ARG A 144 9.63 1.69 5.08
CA ARG A 144 11.02 1.94 5.48
C ARG A 144 11.70 0.61 5.71
N THR A 145 12.97 0.53 5.35
CA THR A 145 13.79 -0.66 5.59
C THR A 145 14.29 -0.66 7.03
N GLU A 146 14.09 -1.76 7.73
CA GLU A 146 14.74 -2.08 9.00
C GLU A 146 15.72 -3.24 8.77
N ASP A 147 16.92 -3.13 9.34
CA ASP A 147 18.05 -4.03 9.08
C ASP A 147 18.41 -4.09 7.58
N SER A 148 18.52 -5.29 7.00
CA SER A 148 18.89 -5.50 5.60
C SER A 148 17.90 -6.45 4.91
N PRO A 149 16.71 -5.96 4.52
CA PRO A 149 15.73 -6.79 3.83
C PRO A 149 16.25 -7.26 2.47
N GLY A 150 15.88 -8.49 2.10
CA GLY A 150 16.00 -9.00 0.74
C GLY A 150 14.95 -8.41 -0.20
N PRO A 151 14.81 -8.91 -1.44
CA PRO A 151 13.87 -8.37 -2.41
C PRO A 151 12.39 -8.61 -2.03
N TRP A 152 11.49 -7.83 -2.62
CA TRP A 152 10.04 -8.01 -2.47
C TRP A 152 9.51 -9.33 -3.06
N SER A 153 10.31 -10.04 -3.85
CA SER A 153 9.96 -11.37 -4.37
C SER A 153 10.11 -12.51 -3.36
N GLU A 154 10.67 -12.24 -2.18
CA GLU A 154 11.03 -13.25 -1.18
C GLU A 154 10.40 -12.93 0.20
N ILE A 155 9.15 -12.44 0.20
CA ILE A 155 8.46 -12.16 1.46
C ILE A 155 8.08 -13.47 2.13
N ASP A 156 8.59 -13.69 3.35
CA ASP A 156 8.42 -14.93 4.08
C ASP A 156 7.66 -14.76 5.42
N THR A 157 7.43 -13.52 5.86
CA THR A 157 6.69 -13.23 7.09
C THR A 157 5.97 -11.89 7.02
N ILE A 158 4.72 -11.85 7.45
CA ILE A 158 3.96 -10.62 7.68
C ILE A 158 3.86 -10.41 9.19
N ARG A 159 4.08 -9.18 9.66
CA ARG A 159 3.87 -8.80 11.06
C ARG A 159 2.92 -7.64 11.18
N LEU A 160 1.92 -7.79 12.04
CA LEU A 160 1.03 -6.71 12.47
C LEU A 160 1.44 -6.28 13.87
N SER A 161 1.73 -4.99 14.05
CA SER A 161 2.17 -4.42 15.34
C SER A 161 1.30 -3.24 15.73
N ALA A 162 0.33 -3.45 16.62
CA ALA A 162 -0.55 -2.39 17.12
C ALA A 162 0.08 -1.76 18.38
N TRP A 163 0.44 -0.48 18.31
CA TRP A 163 1.23 0.21 19.32
C TRP A 163 0.39 0.85 20.42
N ARG A 164 0.84 0.71 21.66
CA ARG A 164 0.22 1.33 22.84
C ARG A 164 0.06 2.84 22.67
N GLY A 165 -1.17 3.32 22.89
CA GLY A 165 -1.53 4.73 22.97
C GLY A 165 -2.04 5.18 24.34
N SER A 166 -2.71 4.30 25.08
CA SER A 166 -3.16 4.50 26.47
C SER A 166 -2.87 3.27 27.35
N ASP A 167 -3.06 3.40 28.66
CA ASP A 167 -2.79 2.37 29.68
C ASP A 167 -4.06 1.54 29.98
N GLU A 168 -4.66 1.00 28.93
CA GLU A 168 -5.96 0.33 28.98
C GLU A 168 -5.91 -1.05 28.27
N THR A 169 -6.93 -1.86 28.48
CA THR A 169 -7.12 -3.13 27.78
C THR A 169 -8.17 -2.95 26.69
N GLY A 170 -7.96 -3.54 25.52
CA GLY A 170 -8.94 -3.52 24.44
C GLY A 170 -8.43 -4.21 23.19
N PHE A 171 -8.91 -3.77 22.03
CA PHE A 171 -8.55 -4.37 20.74
C PHE A 171 -8.70 -3.38 19.60
N CYS A 172 -7.97 -3.64 18.52
CA CYS A 172 -8.34 -3.24 17.18
C CYS A 172 -8.59 -4.51 16.35
N ALA A 173 -9.17 -4.38 15.17
CA ALA A 173 -9.25 -5.50 14.24
C ALA A 173 -8.75 -5.09 12.86
N VAL A 174 -8.32 -6.09 12.09
CA VAL A 174 -7.85 -5.89 10.73
C VAL A 174 -8.58 -6.82 9.77
N ASP A 175 -8.66 -6.40 8.52
CA ASP A 175 -9.44 -7.05 7.49
C ASP A 175 -8.90 -6.71 6.10
N ASN A 176 -9.27 -7.51 5.10
CA ASN A 176 -9.06 -7.22 3.69
C ASN A 176 -7.63 -6.74 3.35
N LEU A 177 -6.62 -7.54 3.69
CA LEU A 177 -5.23 -7.27 3.31
C LEU A 177 -5.04 -7.66 1.85
N MET A 178 -4.92 -6.67 1.00
CA MET A 178 -4.78 -6.85 -0.45
C MET A 178 -3.49 -6.24 -0.96
N ALA A 179 -2.97 -6.81 -2.05
CA ALA A 179 -1.98 -6.20 -2.91
C ALA A 179 -2.62 -5.84 -4.25
N HIS A 180 -2.20 -4.72 -4.82
CA HIS A 180 -2.75 -4.16 -6.04
C HIS A 180 -1.63 -3.87 -7.03
N ARG A 181 -1.90 -4.19 -8.29
CA ARG A 181 -1.06 -3.84 -9.42
C ARG A 181 -1.80 -2.83 -10.28
N GLU A 182 -1.27 -1.62 -10.28
CA GLU A 182 -1.69 -0.53 -11.15
C GLU A 182 -0.96 -0.61 -12.49
N PRO A 183 -1.58 -0.14 -13.59
CA PRO A 183 -0.95 -0.11 -14.91
C PRO A 183 0.12 0.99 -15.03
N TYR A 184 0.29 1.82 -14.00
CA TYR A 184 1.22 2.94 -13.96
C TYR A 184 2.26 2.72 -12.88
N ALA A 185 3.54 2.98 -13.19
CA ALA A 185 4.64 2.86 -12.25
C ALA A 185 5.10 4.23 -11.74
N LEU A 186 5.44 4.29 -10.46
CA LEU A 186 6.28 5.32 -9.87
C LEU A 186 7.60 4.65 -9.47
N VAL A 187 8.69 5.00 -10.14
CA VAL A 187 10.02 4.42 -9.91
C VAL A 187 10.73 5.22 -8.84
N ILE A 188 11.00 4.60 -7.70
CA ILE A 188 11.79 5.22 -6.63
C ILE A 188 13.28 4.94 -6.84
N GLY A 189 14.13 5.93 -6.57
CA GLY A 189 15.58 5.79 -6.60
C GLY A 189 16.11 4.94 -5.43
N SER A 190 15.76 3.65 -5.41
CA SER A 190 16.13 2.70 -4.36
C SER A 190 17.64 2.56 -4.20
N HIS A 191 18.44 2.66 -5.25
CA HIS A 191 19.91 2.68 -5.17
C HIS A 191 20.40 3.83 -4.29
N THR A 192 19.86 5.04 -4.48
CA THR A 192 20.19 6.20 -3.63
C THR A 192 19.67 6.01 -2.21
N MET A 193 18.47 5.46 -2.04
CA MET A 193 17.91 5.19 -0.72
C MET A 193 18.74 4.16 0.07
N ASN A 194 19.20 3.10 -0.59
CA ASN A 194 20.00 2.02 -0.02
C ASN A 194 21.39 2.50 0.41
N LYS A 195 21.99 3.46 -0.31
CA LYS A 195 23.24 4.14 0.12
C LYS A 195 23.04 4.99 1.39
N GLY A 196 21.82 5.43 1.66
CA GLY A 196 21.48 6.28 2.79
C GLY A 196 21.98 7.73 2.66
N GLY A 197 22.11 8.42 3.79
CA GLY A 197 22.57 9.81 3.83
C GLY A 197 21.47 10.85 3.59
N ALA A 198 21.89 12.10 3.32
CA ALA A 198 20.96 13.23 3.17
C ALA A 198 20.11 13.13 1.89
N GLU A 199 20.68 12.56 0.81
CA GLU A 199 20.01 12.46 -0.49
C GLU A 199 18.91 11.41 -0.51
N ALA A 200 19.07 10.31 0.23
CA ALA A 200 18.03 9.29 0.42
C ALA A 200 16.70 9.88 0.94
N LYS A 201 16.77 10.87 1.85
CA LYS A 201 15.59 11.58 2.35
C LYS A 201 14.93 12.43 1.26
N GLY A 202 15.73 13.01 0.37
CA GLY A 202 15.26 13.78 -0.78
C GLY A 202 14.50 12.91 -1.77
N VAL A 203 15.09 11.79 -2.19
CA VAL A 203 14.44 10.78 -3.06
C VAL A 203 13.10 10.36 -2.49
N GLN A 204 13.09 9.94 -1.23
CA GLN A 204 11.87 9.52 -0.55
C GLN A 204 10.81 10.63 -0.50
N SER A 205 11.19 11.84 -0.11
CA SER A 205 10.26 12.97 0.01
C SER A 205 9.66 13.38 -1.34
N VAL A 206 10.44 13.34 -2.42
CA VAL A 206 9.95 13.67 -3.77
C VAL A 206 9.03 12.57 -4.28
N ALA A 207 9.38 11.30 -4.08
CA ALA A 207 8.53 10.16 -4.42
C ALA A 207 7.16 10.22 -3.70
N ASP A 208 7.17 10.47 -2.39
CA ASP A 208 5.93 10.60 -1.60
C ASP A 208 5.09 11.80 -2.08
N THR A 209 5.73 12.92 -2.42
CA THR A 209 5.03 14.10 -2.97
C THR A 209 4.36 13.79 -4.30
N VAL A 210 5.08 13.19 -5.24
CA VAL A 210 4.53 12.84 -6.57
C VAL A 210 3.44 11.78 -6.46
N SER A 211 3.63 10.77 -5.62
CA SER A 211 2.62 9.73 -5.35
C SER A 211 1.31 10.35 -4.83
N ASN A 212 1.40 11.26 -3.86
CA ASN A 212 0.23 11.95 -3.33
C ASN A 212 -0.48 12.81 -4.38
N LEU A 213 0.27 13.55 -5.21
CA LEU A 213 -0.31 14.36 -6.28
C LEU A 213 -1.04 13.51 -7.34
N LEU A 214 -0.46 12.36 -7.71
CA LEU A 214 -1.10 11.42 -8.62
C LEU A 214 -2.37 10.83 -8.00
N ALA A 215 -2.30 10.42 -6.73
CA ALA A 215 -3.45 9.89 -6.00
C ALA A 215 -4.59 10.92 -5.87
N GLU A 216 -4.27 12.18 -5.58
CA GLU A 216 -5.23 13.29 -5.56
C GLU A 216 -5.88 13.54 -6.93
N ALA A 217 -5.15 13.26 -8.01
CA ALA A 217 -5.67 13.27 -9.38
C ALA A 217 -6.45 12.00 -9.77
N GLY A 218 -6.60 11.03 -8.86
CA GLY A 218 -7.26 9.74 -9.11
C GLY A 218 -6.40 8.72 -9.86
N ILE A 219 -5.09 8.98 -9.98
CA ILE A 219 -4.12 8.09 -10.61
C ILE A 219 -3.40 7.33 -9.51
N LEU A 220 -3.71 6.05 -9.38
CA LEU A 220 -2.99 5.14 -8.49
C LEU A 220 -1.80 4.57 -9.26
N THR A 221 -0.65 4.45 -8.58
CA THR A 221 0.57 3.90 -9.16
C THR A 221 1.10 2.74 -8.34
N SER A 222 1.66 1.75 -9.03
CA SER A 222 2.55 0.77 -8.44
C SER A 222 3.90 1.42 -8.18
N THR A 223 4.45 1.30 -6.97
CA THR A 223 5.83 1.73 -6.71
C THR A 223 6.81 0.58 -6.97
N ILE A 224 7.83 0.82 -7.80
CA ILE A 224 8.93 -0.11 -8.08
C ILE A 224 10.30 0.55 -7.84
N GLY A 225 11.34 -0.24 -7.59
CA GLY A 225 12.71 0.25 -7.39
C GLY A 225 13.57 0.22 -8.66
N ASP A 226 14.77 0.77 -8.58
CA ASP A 226 15.77 0.74 -9.65
C ASP A 226 16.13 -0.72 -10.02
N GLU A 227 16.21 -1.64 -9.04
CA GLU A 227 16.49 -3.06 -9.27
C GLU A 227 15.36 -3.76 -10.04
N ASP A 228 14.11 -3.34 -9.83
CA ASP A 228 12.95 -3.84 -10.59
C ASP A 228 13.01 -3.36 -12.05
N VAL A 229 13.47 -2.12 -12.26
CA VAL A 229 13.69 -1.57 -13.60
C VAL A 229 14.78 -2.33 -14.34
N GLU A 230 15.92 -2.59 -13.68
CA GLU A 230 17.02 -3.40 -14.21
C GLU A 230 16.56 -4.83 -14.56
N ALA A 231 15.64 -5.40 -13.80
CA ALA A 231 15.01 -6.69 -14.07
C ALA A 231 13.98 -6.68 -15.23
N GLY A 232 13.74 -5.52 -15.86
CA GLY A 232 12.85 -5.37 -17.01
C GLY A 232 11.37 -5.21 -16.65
N PHE A 233 11.03 -4.95 -15.39
CA PHE A 233 9.64 -4.85 -14.94
C PHE A 233 8.93 -3.59 -15.47
N LEU A 234 9.63 -2.63 -16.11
CA LEU A 234 8.96 -1.52 -16.78
C LEU A 234 8.01 -1.99 -17.89
N SER A 235 8.33 -3.08 -18.57
CA SER A 235 7.50 -3.65 -19.66
C SER A 235 6.08 -4.05 -19.23
N ASP A 236 5.87 -4.19 -17.93
CA ASP A 236 4.59 -4.52 -17.30
C ASP A 236 3.67 -3.30 -17.10
N TYR A 237 4.12 -2.08 -17.43
CA TYR A 237 3.42 -0.82 -17.19
C TYR A 237 3.20 0.02 -18.45
N GLU A 238 2.07 0.70 -18.54
CA GLU A 238 1.74 1.61 -19.66
C GLU A 238 2.49 2.94 -19.59
N PHE A 239 2.84 3.36 -18.37
CA PHE A 239 3.49 4.64 -18.09
C PHE A 239 4.34 4.53 -16.83
N ALA A 240 5.52 5.15 -16.83
CA ALA A 240 6.42 5.20 -15.67
C ALA A 240 6.84 6.63 -15.34
N VAL A 241 6.75 6.99 -14.05
CA VAL A 241 7.22 8.27 -13.51
C VAL A 241 8.49 8.06 -12.73
N PHE A 242 9.54 8.81 -13.06
CA PHE A 242 10.79 8.87 -12.32
C PHE A 242 10.87 10.22 -11.59
N PRO A 243 10.51 10.30 -10.29
CA PRO A 243 10.41 11.57 -9.58
C PRO A 243 11.78 12.23 -9.35
N TYR A 244 12.71 11.47 -8.76
CA TYR A 244 14.09 11.90 -8.50
C TYR A 244 14.97 10.65 -8.29
N ASN A 245 15.74 10.28 -9.32
CA ASN A 245 16.60 9.10 -9.34
C ASN A 245 18.02 9.54 -9.77
N PRO A 246 18.83 10.10 -8.86
CA PRO A 246 20.13 10.67 -9.21
C PRO A 246 21.22 9.63 -9.49
N ASP A 247 21.05 8.39 -9.02
CA ASP A 247 22.04 7.32 -9.09
C ASP A 247 21.70 6.22 -10.11
N MET A 248 21.07 6.57 -11.23
CA MET A 248 20.71 5.57 -12.24
C MET A 248 21.94 4.82 -12.77
N THR A 249 21.86 3.49 -12.81
CA THR A 249 22.93 2.64 -13.35
C THR A 249 22.88 2.61 -14.89
N GLU A 250 23.96 2.15 -15.54
CA GLU A 250 23.92 1.92 -16.99
C GLU A 250 22.89 0.86 -17.40
N GLU A 251 22.66 -0.13 -16.53
CA GLU A 251 21.66 -1.20 -16.71
C GLU A 251 20.24 -0.62 -16.63
N GLU A 252 19.96 0.21 -15.62
CA GLU A 252 18.68 0.90 -15.47
C GLU A 252 18.40 1.80 -16.69
N VAL A 253 19.38 2.60 -17.12
CA VAL A 253 19.25 3.46 -18.31
C VAL A 253 19.02 2.64 -19.58
N ALA A 254 19.64 1.47 -19.72
CA ALA A 254 19.41 0.57 -20.84
C ALA A 254 17.99 0.01 -20.84
N ALA A 255 17.50 -0.44 -19.67
CA ALA A 255 16.14 -0.94 -19.51
C ALA A 255 15.08 0.14 -19.81
N ILE A 256 15.31 1.39 -19.39
CA ILE A 256 14.43 2.52 -19.73
C ILE A 256 14.39 2.76 -21.25
N ARG A 257 15.54 2.67 -21.94
CA ARG A 257 15.59 2.81 -23.40
C ARG A 257 14.83 1.71 -24.11
N GLU A 258 14.96 0.47 -23.65
CA GLU A 258 14.21 -0.67 -24.19
C GLU A 258 12.70 -0.49 -23.97
N TYR A 259 12.30 -0.07 -22.78
CA TYR A 259 10.91 0.23 -22.45
C TYR A 259 10.30 1.28 -23.40
N VAL A 260 10.98 2.42 -23.58
CA VAL A 260 10.52 3.48 -24.50
C VAL A 260 10.51 3.01 -25.96
N ALA A 261 11.51 2.23 -26.38
CA ALA A 261 11.55 1.65 -27.73
C ALA A 261 10.40 0.65 -27.98
N GLY A 262 9.95 -0.04 -26.92
CA GLY A 262 8.78 -0.92 -26.91
C GLY A 262 7.43 -0.18 -26.90
N GLY A 263 7.43 1.15 -26.81
CA GLY A 263 6.23 1.98 -26.82
C GLY A 263 5.76 2.44 -25.43
N GLY A 264 6.52 2.14 -24.39
CA GLY A 264 6.33 2.68 -23.04
C GLY A 264 6.46 4.21 -22.99
N ARG A 265 5.87 4.84 -21.98
CA ARG A 265 5.83 6.29 -21.81
C ARG A 265 6.45 6.75 -20.50
#